data_AF-A0A955Q100-F1
#
_entry.id   AF-A0A955Q100-F1
#
_cell.length_a   1.000
_cell.length_b   1.000
_cell.length_c   1.000
_cell.angle_alpha   90.00
_cell.angle_beta   90.00
_cell.angle_gamma   90.00
#
_symmetry.space_group_name_H-M   'P 1'
#
loop_
_entity.id
_entity.type
_entity.pdbx_description
1 polymer ?
#
loop_
_entity_poly.entity_id
_entity_poly.type
_entity_poly.pdbx_seq_one_letter_code
_entity_poly.pdbx_strand_id
1 'polypeptide(L)'
;CRLVCLRVTAQVAHARRQGRTGSRRHVALCDWTLLITNVPEPWLPLDMVRALYTLRWQIELLFKQFKSILRVHQSATGNAHRLRCELYGKLITAVWVQRLHAGAHTALWNTARQEISLAKFYKRLQERAFLLAQLMMGSGAHAMSYLSQELDTLLRHCRKHRQRLRMPTLEMLEAGFDPQLYRGQGQGLA
;
A
#
# COMPACT_ATOMS: atom_id res chain seq x y z
N CYS A 1 23.23 5.43 14.74
CA CYS A 1 21.80 5.08 14.83
C CYS A 1 21.10 6.08 15.75
N ARG A 2 19.82 6.39 15.53
CA ARG A 2 19.04 7.28 16.39
C ARG A 2 17.69 6.67 16.75
N LEU A 3 17.19 7.03 17.92
CA LEU A 3 15.86 6.67 18.41
C LEU A 3 14.90 7.81 18.11
N VAL A 4 13.76 7.50 17.51
CA VAL A 4 12.67 8.43 17.22
C VAL A 4 11.46 8.04 18.05
N CYS A 5 10.97 8.99 18.85
CA CYS A 5 9.85 8.79 19.76
C CYS A 5 8.62 9.56 19.26
N LEU A 6 7.62 8.85 18.75
CA LEU A 6 6.37 9.46 18.29
C LEU A 6 5.29 9.28 19.34
N ARG A 7 4.79 10.38 19.92
CA ARG A 7 3.63 10.31 20.81
C ARG A 7 2.39 9.91 20.00
N VAL A 8 1.62 8.97 20.54
CA VAL A 8 0.34 8.54 19.95
C VAL A 8 -0.83 9.32 20.57
N THR A 9 -1.97 9.34 19.90
CA THR A 9 -3.18 9.99 20.42
C THR A 9 -3.69 9.30 21.68
N ALA A 10 -4.42 10.03 22.53
CA ALA A 10 -4.98 9.49 23.77
C ALA A 10 -5.85 8.25 23.53
N GLN A 11 -6.63 8.22 22.44
CA GLN A 11 -7.44 7.08 22.06
C GLN A 11 -6.60 5.83 21.77
N VAL A 12 -5.51 5.98 21.00
CA VAL A 12 -4.59 4.87 20.68
C VAL A 12 -3.82 4.43 21.93
N ALA A 13 -3.37 5.36 22.76
CA ALA A 13 -2.72 5.06 24.04
C ALA A 13 -3.66 4.26 24.95
N HIS A 14 -4.92 4.71 25.10
CA HIS A 14 -5.92 4.01 25.90
C HIS A 14 -6.17 2.59 25.38
N ALA A 15 -6.41 2.41 24.08
CA ALA A 15 -6.58 1.09 23.47
C ALA A 15 -5.35 0.18 23.66
N ARG A 16 -4.13 0.75 23.63
CA ARG A 16 -2.89 -0.01 23.91
C ARG A 16 -2.74 -0.40 25.37
N ARG A 17 -3.25 0.40 26.31
CA ARG A 17 -3.18 0.12 27.75
C ARG A 17 -4.26 -0.89 28.20
N GLN A 18 -5.38 -0.96 27.48
CA GLN A 18 -6.45 -1.92 27.77
C GLN A 18 -5.91 -3.35 27.81
N GLY A 19 -6.13 -4.04 28.94
CA GLY A 19 -5.70 -5.43 29.14
C GLY A 19 -4.22 -5.63 29.45
N ARG A 20 -3.42 -4.57 29.68
CA ARG A 20 -2.00 -4.70 30.05
C ARG A 20 -1.77 -4.60 31.56
N THR A 21 -1.25 -5.67 32.16
CA THR A 21 -0.77 -5.74 33.56
C THR A 21 0.77 -5.74 33.60
N GLY A 22 1.37 -4.61 33.21
CA GLY A 22 2.82 -4.43 33.20
C GLY A 22 3.32 -3.44 34.27
N SER A 23 4.64 -3.33 34.42
CA SER A 23 5.24 -2.30 35.29
C SER A 23 4.84 -0.88 34.84
N ARG A 24 4.88 0.10 35.76
CA ARG A 24 4.56 1.51 35.46
C ARG A 24 5.30 2.03 34.22
N ARG A 25 6.56 1.63 34.04
CA ARG A 25 7.38 1.98 32.89
C ARG A 25 6.82 1.39 31.59
N HIS A 26 6.36 0.15 31.60
CA HIS A 26 5.78 -0.52 30.43
C HIS A 26 4.45 0.10 30.00
N VAL A 27 3.62 0.48 30.97
CA VAL A 27 2.36 1.21 30.71
C VAL A 27 2.65 2.59 30.12
N ALA A 28 3.65 3.30 30.64
CA ALA A 28 4.06 4.60 30.09
C ALA A 28 4.54 4.52 28.63
N LEU A 29 5.20 3.41 28.24
CA LEU A 29 5.63 3.19 26.86
C LEU A 29 4.46 3.02 25.88
N CYS A 30 3.24 2.72 26.34
CA CYS A 30 2.06 2.60 25.48
C CYS A 30 1.72 3.90 24.75
N ASP A 31 2.13 5.04 25.31
CA ASP A 31 1.88 6.39 24.81
C ASP A 31 2.80 6.76 23.64
N TRP A 32 3.74 5.89 23.31
CA TRP A 32 4.78 6.16 22.34
C TRP A 32 4.83 5.06 21.28
N THR A 33 5.21 5.46 20.07
CA THR A 33 5.72 4.55 19.06
C THR A 33 7.21 4.85 18.93
N LEU A 34 8.03 3.88 19.31
CA LEU A 34 9.49 3.98 19.30
C LEU A 34 10.01 3.38 17.99
N LEU A 35 10.80 4.15 17.26
CA LEU A 35 11.38 3.74 15.99
C LEU A 35 12.90 3.91 16.04
N ILE A 36 13.64 2.94 15.53
CA ILE A 36 15.10 3.02 15.44
C ILE A 36 15.45 3.17 13.96
N THR A 37 16.30 4.15 13.64
CA THR A 37 16.76 4.38 12.27
C THR A 37 18.24 4.71 12.22
N ASN A 38 18.90 4.30 11.14
CA ASN A 38 20.26 4.70 10.81
C ASN A 38 20.31 5.98 9.95
N VAL A 39 19.16 6.48 9.50
CA VAL A 39 19.10 7.69 8.66
C VAL A 39 19.31 8.95 9.51
N PRO A 40 20.24 9.85 9.13
CA PRO A 40 20.47 11.13 9.81
C PRO A 40 19.21 12.00 9.85
N GLU A 41 19.09 12.82 10.89
CA GLU A 41 17.97 13.74 11.05
C GLU A 41 17.78 14.73 9.88
N PRO A 42 18.83 15.34 9.29
CA PRO A 42 18.67 16.24 8.15
C PRO A 42 18.00 15.60 6.93
N TRP A 43 18.13 14.29 6.76
CA TRP A 43 17.53 13.54 5.65
C TRP A 43 16.18 12.94 6.01
N LEU A 44 15.88 12.83 7.31
CA LEU A 44 14.64 12.23 7.78
C LEU A 44 14.06 12.98 8.99
N PRO A 45 13.46 14.16 8.77
CA PRO A 45 12.79 14.89 9.84
C PRO A 45 11.65 14.10 10.48
N LEU A 46 11.26 14.46 11.70
CA LEU A 46 10.27 13.73 12.50
C LEU A 46 8.91 13.55 11.79
N ASP A 47 8.43 14.58 11.11
CA ASP A 47 7.15 14.56 10.38
C ASP A 47 7.18 13.55 9.23
N MET A 48 8.32 13.47 8.55
CA MET A 48 8.57 12.55 7.45
C MET A 48 8.69 11.10 7.95
N VAL A 49 9.30 10.87 9.13
CA VAL A 49 9.31 9.55 9.79
C VAL A 49 7.88 9.04 10.02
N ARG A 50 7.00 9.90 10.55
CA ARG A 50 5.60 9.54 10.83
C ARG A 50 4.89 9.13 9.55
N ALA A 51 5.02 9.92 8.48
CA ALA A 51 4.41 9.65 7.20
C ALA A 51 4.94 8.33 6.59
N LEU A 52 6.25 8.14 6.55
CA LEU A 52 6.87 6.92 6.03
C LEU A 52 6.48 5.67 6.81
N TYR A 53 6.39 5.75 8.14
CA TYR A 53 6.04 4.60 8.96
C TYR A 53 4.64 4.04 8.63
N THR A 54 3.75 4.86 8.09
CA THR A 54 2.43 4.39 7.64
C THR A 54 2.49 3.45 6.43
N LEU A 55 3.54 3.54 5.61
CA LEU A 55 3.75 2.68 4.45
C LEU A 55 4.01 1.22 4.82
N ARG A 56 4.44 0.96 6.06
CA ARG A 56 4.58 -0.39 6.59
C ARG A 56 3.32 -1.23 6.38
N TRP A 57 2.13 -0.63 6.55
CA TRP A 57 0.87 -1.33 6.32
C TRP A 57 0.58 -1.59 4.83
N GLN A 58 1.08 -0.74 3.92
CA GLN A 58 0.93 -0.97 2.47
C GLN A 58 1.65 -2.24 2.04
N ILE A 59 2.83 -2.52 2.62
CA ILE A 59 3.57 -3.75 2.37
C ILE A 59 2.77 -4.99 2.84
N GLU A 60 2.14 -4.91 4.02
CA GLU A 60 1.27 -6.00 4.49
C GLU A 60 0.06 -6.22 3.57
N LEU A 61 -0.57 -5.13 3.10
CA LEU A 61 -1.67 -5.21 2.15
C LEU A 61 -1.25 -5.83 0.81
N LEU A 62 -0.03 -5.54 0.35
CA LEU A 62 0.57 -6.14 -0.84
C LEU A 62 0.76 -7.65 -0.65
N PHE A 63 1.40 -8.08 0.44
CA PHE A 63 1.58 -9.49 0.73
C PHE A 63 0.25 -10.22 0.95
N LYS A 64 -0.76 -9.52 1.49
CA LYS A 64 -2.12 -10.05 1.57
C LYS A 64 -2.68 -10.36 0.18
N GLN A 65 -2.45 -9.51 -0.83
CA GLN A 65 -2.86 -9.82 -2.21
C GLN A 65 -2.08 -10.99 -2.78
N PHE A 66 -0.77 -11.08 -2.53
CA PHE A 66 0.05 -12.18 -3.04
C PHE A 66 -0.44 -13.52 -2.48
N LYS A 67 -0.80 -13.56 -1.19
CA LYS A 67 -1.32 -14.78 -0.57
C LYS A 67 -2.76 -15.06 -0.99
N SER A 68 -3.65 -14.07 -0.94
CA SER A 68 -5.09 -14.26 -1.17
C SER A 68 -5.46 -14.43 -2.64
N ILE A 69 -4.87 -13.63 -3.52
CA ILE A 69 -5.24 -13.56 -4.94
C ILE A 69 -4.31 -14.45 -5.76
N LEU A 70 -2.99 -14.28 -5.61
CA LEU A 70 -2.01 -15.03 -6.40
C LEU A 70 -1.68 -16.40 -5.80
N ARG A 71 -2.10 -16.67 -4.56
CA ARG A 71 -1.86 -17.94 -3.85
C ARG A 71 -0.38 -18.37 -3.91
N VAL A 72 0.54 -17.44 -3.70
CA VAL A 72 2.00 -17.69 -3.75
C VAL A 72 2.47 -18.75 -2.75
N HIS A 73 1.70 -18.96 -1.68
CA HIS A 73 1.99 -19.89 -0.60
C HIS A 73 1.38 -21.28 -0.81
N GLN A 74 0.64 -21.49 -1.90
CA GLN A 74 0.01 -22.75 -2.24
C GLN A 74 0.54 -23.25 -3.57
N SER A 75 0.66 -24.56 -3.71
CA SER A 75 0.96 -25.21 -4.98
C SER A 75 0.32 -26.60 -4.98
N ALA A 76 -0.10 -27.05 -6.15
CA ALA A 76 -0.67 -28.38 -6.33
C ALA A 76 0.38 -29.43 -6.73
N THR A 77 1.67 -29.06 -6.85
CA THR A 77 2.73 -29.98 -7.31
C THR A 77 3.70 -30.33 -6.19
N GLY A 78 4.02 -31.62 -6.06
CA GLY A 78 5.13 -32.10 -5.24
C GLY A 78 6.49 -32.07 -5.96
N ASN A 79 6.52 -31.80 -7.27
CA ASN A 79 7.76 -31.77 -8.04
C ASN A 79 8.49 -30.43 -7.86
N ALA A 80 9.75 -30.49 -7.42
CA ALA A 80 10.54 -29.29 -7.11
C ALA A 80 10.74 -28.34 -8.31
N HIS A 81 10.91 -28.87 -9.53
CA HIS A 81 11.09 -28.04 -10.72
C HIS A 81 9.79 -27.34 -11.12
N ARG A 82 8.66 -28.06 -11.08
CA ARG A 82 7.34 -27.46 -11.33
C ARG A 82 6.98 -26.42 -10.28
N LEU A 83 7.28 -26.68 -9.01
CA LEU A 83 7.07 -25.73 -7.91
C LEU A 83 7.84 -24.43 -8.13
N ARG A 84 9.13 -24.52 -8.52
CA ARG A 84 9.95 -23.33 -8.82
C ARG A 84 9.36 -22.53 -9.99
N CYS A 85 8.98 -23.21 -11.07
CA CYS A 85 8.37 -22.57 -12.24
C CYS A 85 7.05 -21.87 -11.87
N GLU A 86 6.16 -22.54 -11.13
CA GLU A 86 4.90 -21.97 -10.66
C GLU A 86 5.14 -20.74 -9.77
N LEU A 87 6.08 -20.83 -8.82
CA LEU A 87 6.43 -19.72 -7.93
C LEU A 87 6.95 -18.52 -8.73
N TYR A 88 7.88 -18.72 -9.66
CA TYR A 88 8.39 -17.65 -10.51
C TYR A 88 7.28 -17.03 -11.35
N GLY A 89 6.40 -17.83 -11.96
CA GLY A 89 5.25 -17.33 -12.72
C GLY A 89 4.33 -16.45 -11.88
N LYS A 90 4.05 -16.85 -10.64
CA LYS A 90 3.25 -16.03 -9.70
C LYS A 90 3.96 -14.74 -9.29
N LEU A 91 5.27 -14.77 -9.06
CA LEU A 91 6.04 -13.59 -8.69
C LEU A 91 6.19 -12.60 -9.86
N ILE A 92 6.41 -13.09 -11.08
CA ILE A 92 6.42 -12.28 -12.31
C ILE A 92 5.05 -11.62 -12.50
N THR A 93 3.97 -12.39 -12.35
CA THR A 93 2.59 -11.86 -12.39
C THR A 93 2.39 -10.78 -11.33
N ALA A 94 2.88 -10.99 -10.10
CA ALA A 94 2.80 -10.01 -9.03
C ALA A 94 3.48 -8.69 -9.39
N VAL A 95 4.71 -8.75 -9.92
CA VAL A 95 5.45 -7.56 -10.37
C VAL A 95 4.70 -6.86 -11.48
N TRP A 96 4.23 -7.60 -12.49
CA TRP A 96 3.51 -7.03 -13.63
C TRP A 96 2.23 -6.31 -13.19
N VAL A 97 1.39 -6.96 -12.38
CA VAL A 97 0.18 -6.34 -11.80
C VAL A 97 0.54 -5.11 -10.97
N GLN A 98 1.62 -5.17 -10.17
CA GLN A 98 2.06 -4.04 -9.36
C GLN A 98 2.52 -2.85 -10.20
N ARG A 99 3.20 -3.10 -11.33
CA ARG A 99 3.64 -2.06 -12.27
C ARG A 99 2.45 -1.38 -12.94
N LEU A 100 1.45 -2.15 -13.38
CA LEU A 100 0.20 -1.62 -13.93
C LEU A 100 -0.57 -0.79 -12.89
N HIS A 101 -0.70 -1.31 -11.67
CA HIS A 101 -1.33 -0.58 -10.56
C HIS A 101 -0.63 0.75 -10.32
N ALA A 102 0.70 0.75 -10.21
CA ALA A 102 1.48 1.96 -9.97
C ALA A 102 1.28 3.01 -11.09
N GLY A 103 1.36 2.60 -12.36
CA GLY A 103 1.14 3.50 -13.49
C GLY A 103 -0.24 4.14 -13.48
N ALA A 104 -1.29 3.31 -13.33
CA ALA A 104 -2.66 3.80 -13.25
C ALA A 104 -2.90 4.67 -12.00
N HIS A 105 -2.26 4.32 -10.88
CA HIS A 105 -2.39 5.04 -9.62
C HIS A 105 -1.78 6.43 -9.68
N THR A 106 -0.58 6.54 -10.27
CA THR A 106 0.07 7.83 -10.51
C THR A 106 -0.74 8.69 -11.48
N ALA A 107 -1.23 8.13 -12.57
CA ALA A 107 -2.06 8.87 -13.54
C ALA A 107 -3.33 9.43 -12.88
N LEU A 108 -4.04 8.60 -12.09
CA LEU A 108 -5.26 9.04 -11.38
C LEU A 108 -4.96 10.04 -10.26
N TRP A 109 -3.84 9.89 -9.57
CA TRP A 109 -3.42 10.83 -8.53
C TRP A 109 -3.15 12.22 -9.11
N ASN A 110 -2.41 12.28 -10.23
CA ASN A 110 -2.04 13.54 -10.87
C ASN A 110 -3.24 14.25 -11.52
N THR A 111 -4.28 13.52 -11.94
CA THR A 111 -5.45 14.10 -12.61
C THR A 111 -6.61 14.43 -11.66
N ALA A 112 -6.88 13.57 -10.68
CA ALA A 112 -8.09 13.66 -9.84
C ALA A 112 -7.80 13.63 -8.33
N ARG A 113 -6.53 13.52 -7.91
CA ARG A 113 -6.12 13.37 -6.49
C ARG A 113 -6.85 12.20 -5.81
N GLN A 114 -7.05 11.12 -6.56
CA GLN A 114 -7.74 9.92 -6.11
C GLN A 114 -6.81 8.70 -6.09
N GLU A 115 -6.99 7.87 -5.07
CA GLU A 115 -6.23 6.63 -4.92
C GLU A 115 -6.98 5.42 -5.46
N ILE A 116 -6.23 4.39 -5.84
CA ILE A 116 -6.76 3.09 -6.29
C ILE A 116 -6.56 2.07 -5.17
N SER A 117 -7.61 1.32 -4.86
CA SER A 117 -7.53 0.18 -3.93
C SER A 117 -6.77 -0.97 -4.58
N LEU A 118 -5.61 -1.31 -4.00
CA LEU A 118 -4.78 -2.43 -4.43
C LEU A 118 -5.58 -3.74 -4.46
N ALA A 119 -6.40 -4.00 -3.42
CA ALA A 119 -7.19 -5.22 -3.33
C ALA A 119 -8.24 -5.34 -4.45
N LYS A 120 -8.94 -4.24 -4.76
CA LYS A 120 -9.93 -4.24 -5.85
C LYS A 120 -9.24 -4.43 -7.19
N PHE A 121 -8.09 -3.76 -7.40
CA PHE A 121 -7.32 -3.85 -8.64
C PHE A 121 -6.84 -5.28 -8.91
N TYR A 122 -6.22 -5.94 -7.92
CA TYR A 122 -5.81 -7.33 -8.02
C TYR A 122 -6.99 -8.27 -8.30
N LYS A 123 -8.12 -8.08 -7.61
CA LYS A 123 -9.32 -8.89 -7.83
C LYS A 123 -9.86 -8.74 -9.26
N ARG A 124 -9.92 -7.52 -9.78
CA ARG A 124 -10.42 -7.27 -11.15
C ARG A 124 -9.51 -7.85 -12.24
N LEU A 125 -8.21 -7.83 -12.03
CA LEU A 125 -7.26 -8.50 -12.92
C LEU A 125 -7.36 -10.02 -12.81
N GLN A 126 -7.54 -10.57 -11.60
CA GLN A 126 -7.78 -12.00 -11.40
C GLN A 126 -9.04 -12.48 -12.15
N GLU A 127 -10.13 -11.71 -12.10
CA GLU A 127 -11.37 -12.00 -12.84
C GLU A 127 -11.16 -12.08 -14.37
N ARG A 128 -10.10 -11.45 -14.90
CA ARG A 128 -9.74 -11.43 -16.34
C ARG A 128 -8.50 -12.28 -16.65
N ALA A 129 -7.92 -12.96 -15.66
CA ALA A 129 -6.61 -13.58 -15.80
C ALA A 129 -6.57 -14.64 -16.92
N PHE A 130 -7.64 -15.42 -17.07
CA PHE A 130 -7.74 -16.43 -18.13
C PHE A 130 -7.76 -15.80 -19.52
N LEU A 131 -8.60 -14.78 -19.74
CA LEU A 131 -8.66 -14.04 -21.00
C LEU A 131 -7.32 -13.38 -21.33
N LEU A 132 -6.69 -12.74 -20.34
CA LEU A 132 -5.38 -12.12 -20.51
C LEU A 132 -4.30 -13.16 -20.88
N ALA A 133 -4.31 -14.33 -20.23
CA ALA A 133 -3.39 -15.41 -20.56
C ALA A 133 -3.61 -15.92 -21.99
N GLN A 134 -4.88 -16.10 -22.41
CA GLN A 134 -5.23 -16.51 -23.76
C GLN A 134 -4.77 -15.50 -24.81
N LEU A 135 -5.02 -14.20 -24.58
CA LEU A 135 -4.56 -13.13 -25.47
C LEU A 135 -3.04 -13.08 -25.54
N MET A 136 -2.34 -13.22 -24.42
CA MET A 136 -0.88 -13.24 -24.38
C MET A 136 -0.27 -14.42 -25.15
N MET A 137 -0.91 -15.61 -25.11
CA MET A 137 -0.47 -16.77 -25.88
C MET A 137 -0.62 -16.58 -27.40
N GLY A 138 -1.61 -15.78 -27.84
CA GLY A 138 -1.78 -15.44 -29.25
C GLY A 138 -0.87 -14.30 -29.70
N SER A 139 -0.90 -13.17 -29.00
CA SER A 139 -0.03 -12.01 -29.24
C SER A 139 -0.07 -11.04 -28.06
N GLY A 140 1.13 -10.63 -27.59
CA GLY A 140 1.25 -9.61 -26.55
C GLY A 140 0.59 -8.28 -26.92
N ALA A 141 0.50 -7.94 -28.21
CA ALA A 141 -0.15 -6.72 -28.67
C ALA A 141 -1.66 -6.75 -28.44
N HIS A 142 -2.31 -7.89 -28.66
CA HIS A 142 -3.76 -8.05 -28.39
C HIS A 142 -4.05 -7.95 -26.90
N ALA A 143 -3.23 -8.58 -26.06
CA ALA A 143 -3.34 -8.46 -24.61
C ALA A 143 -3.19 -7.00 -24.14
N MET A 144 -2.23 -6.27 -24.72
CA MET A 144 -2.01 -4.86 -24.39
C MET A 144 -3.18 -3.97 -24.84
N SER A 145 -3.68 -4.17 -26.07
CA SER A 145 -4.83 -3.42 -26.59
C SER A 145 -6.08 -3.64 -25.74
N TYR A 146 -6.35 -4.89 -25.37
CA TYR A 146 -7.46 -5.22 -24.47
C TYR A 146 -7.30 -4.53 -23.12
N LEU A 147 -6.11 -4.59 -22.52
CA LEU A 147 -5.84 -3.92 -21.25
C LEU A 147 -6.03 -2.42 -21.35
N SER A 148 -5.51 -1.77 -22.39
CA SER A 148 -5.65 -0.31 -22.55
C SER A 148 -7.10 0.12 -22.69
N GLN A 149 -7.94 -0.68 -23.38
CA GLN A 149 -9.36 -0.39 -23.54
C GLN A 149 -10.15 -0.61 -22.24
N GLU A 150 -9.81 -1.67 -21.51
CA GLU A 150 -10.52 -2.02 -20.28
C GLU A 150 -10.04 -1.26 -19.04
N LEU A 151 -8.83 -0.69 -19.08
CA LEU A 151 -8.19 -0.11 -17.90
C LEU A 151 -9.07 0.95 -17.26
N ASP A 152 -9.63 1.89 -18.03
CA ASP A 152 -10.50 2.94 -17.49
C ASP A 152 -11.75 2.37 -16.82
N THR A 153 -12.37 1.35 -17.42
CA THR A 153 -13.53 0.66 -16.85
C THR A 153 -13.17 -0.04 -15.54
N LEU A 154 -12.02 -0.72 -15.50
CA LEU A 154 -11.49 -1.36 -14.29
C LEU A 154 -11.25 -0.33 -13.19
N LEU A 155 -10.64 0.80 -13.56
CA LEU A 155 -10.24 1.84 -12.62
C LEU A 155 -11.43 2.50 -11.95
N ARG A 156 -12.55 2.73 -12.66
CA ARG A 156 -13.79 3.30 -12.08
C ARG A 156 -14.23 2.59 -10.81
N HIS A 157 -14.18 1.25 -10.80
CA HIS A 157 -14.60 0.46 -9.64
C HIS A 157 -13.50 0.26 -8.59
N CYS A 158 -12.24 0.49 -8.97
CA CYS A 158 -11.09 0.32 -8.08
C CYS A 158 -10.76 1.58 -7.27
N ARG A 159 -11.35 2.74 -7.58
CA ARG A 159 -11.14 3.98 -6.82
C ARG A 159 -11.47 3.80 -5.34
N LYS A 160 -10.63 4.34 -4.46
CA LYS A 160 -10.90 4.40 -3.03
C LYS A 160 -11.92 5.49 -2.77
N HIS A 161 -12.93 5.16 -1.97
CA HIS A 161 -13.83 6.17 -1.44
C HIS A 161 -13.07 7.06 -0.45
N ARG A 162 -13.22 8.39 -0.55
CA ARG A 162 -12.59 9.32 0.38
C ARG A 162 -13.32 9.28 1.72
N GLN A 163 -12.64 8.83 2.77
CA GLN A 163 -13.19 8.84 4.12
C GLN A 163 -12.91 10.21 4.75
N ARG A 164 -13.93 10.84 5.35
CA ARG A 164 -13.79 12.19 5.95
C ARG A 164 -12.70 12.28 7.02
N LEU A 165 -12.57 11.22 7.83
CA LEU A 165 -11.67 11.19 8.98
C LEU A 165 -10.30 10.57 8.69
N ARG A 166 -10.06 10.11 7.45
CA ARG A 166 -8.84 9.37 7.11
C ARG A 166 -8.24 9.88 5.82
N MET A 167 -7.07 10.50 5.97
CA MET A 167 -6.24 10.93 4.87
C MET A 167 -5.77 9.71 4.04
N PRO A 168 -5.85 9.79 2.69
CA PRO A 168 -5.19 8.85 1.80
C PRO A 168 -3.68 8.77 2.05
N THR A 169 -3.08 7.66 1.63
CA THR A 169 -1.65 7.40 1.87
C THR A 169 -0.75 8.39 1.15
N LEU A 170 -1.02 8.69 -0.12
CA LEU A 170 -0.25 9.65 -0.92
C LEU A 170 -0.41 11.07 -0.38
N GLU A 171 -1.61 11.47 0.02
CA GLU A 171 -1.86 12.79 0.62
C GLU A 171 -1.07 12.96 1.93
N MET A 172 -1.02 11.92 2.76
CA MET A 172 -0.24 11.92 4.01
C MET A 172 1.26 11.92 3.75
N LEU A 173 1.73 11.25 2.69
CA LEU A 173 3.14 11.33 2.29
C LEU A 173 3.48 12.73 1.82
N GLU A 174 2.71 13.31 0.90
CA GLU A 174 2.96 14.67 0.41
C GLU A 174 3.00 15.69 1.57
N ALA A 175 2.05 15.63 2.51
CA ALA A 175 2.07 16.50 3.68
C ALA A 175 3.31 16.30 4.58
N GLY A 176 3.86 15.09 4.64
CA GLY A 176 5.06 14.76 5.41
C GLY A 176 6.37 15.15 4.72
N PHE A 177 6.39 15.18 3.38
CA PHE A 177 7.55 15.56 2.56
C PHE A 177 7.58 17.06 2.23
N ASP A 178 6.42 17.69 2.10
CA ASP A 178 6.26 19.13 1.87
C ASP A 178 5.16 19.72 2.78
N PRO A 179 5.53 20.15 3.99
CA PRO A 179 4.59 20.77 4.93
C PRO A 179 4.05 22.14 4.48
N GLN A 180 4.71 22.81 3.52
CA GLN A 180 4.33 24.16 3.08
C GLN A 180 3.13 24.13 2.14
N LEU A 181 3.02 23.10 1.29
CA LEU A 181 1.85 22.85 0.44
C LEU A 181 0.53 22.74 1.22
N TYR A 182 0.57 22.27 2.48
CA TYR A 182 -0.64 22.03 3.28
C TYR A 182 -1.01 23.17 4.24
N ARG A 183 -0.04 24.00 4.68
CA ARG A 183 -0.33 25.17 5.53
C ARG A 183 -1.19 26.23 4.82
N GLY A 184 -1.14 26.30 3.49
CA GLY A 184 -1.97 27.20 2.68
C GLY A 184 -3.46 26.84 2.62
N GLN A 185 -3.85 25.63 3.06
CA GLN A 185 -5.26 25.19 3.06
C GLN A 185 -5.92 25.22 4.46
N GLY A 186 -5.16 25.56 5.51
CA GLY A 186 -5.60 25.48 6.91
C GLY A 186 -6.04 26.80 7.56
N GLN A 187 -5.99 27.95 6.87
CA GLN A 187 -6.39 29.25 7.44
C GLN A 187 -7.91 29.51 7.44
N GLY A 188 -8.74 28.48 7.26
CA GLY A 188 -10.21 28.62 7.18
C GLY A 188 -11.02 27.97 8.29
N LEU A 189 -10.40 27.46 9.36
CA LEU A 189 -11.11 26.85 10.50
C LEU A 189 -10.36 27.19 11.80
N ALA A 190 -10.53 28.43 12.25
CA ALA A 190 -10.38 28.84 13.63
C ALA A 190 -11.77 28.89 14.27
#